data_AF-A0A8T4VRR5-F1
#
_entry.id   AF-A0A8T4VRR5-F1
#
_cell.length_a   1.000
_cell.length_b   1.000
_cell.length_c   1.000
_cell.angle_alpha   90.00
_cell.angle_beta   90.00
_cell.angle_gamma   90.00
#
_symmetry.space_group_name_H-M   'P 1'
#
loop_
_entity.id
_entity.type
_entity.pdbx_description
1 polymer ?
#
loop_
_entity_poly.entity_id
_entity_poly.type
_entity_poly.pdbx_seq_one_letter_code
_entity_poly.pdbx_strand_id
1 'polypeptide(L)' 'MECHYCGRPADMTAESGGVTVGLCEDHFRERLDELSESVAIEELRDELDIDRA' A
#
# COMPACT_ATOMS: atom_id res chain seq x y z
N MET A 1 13.41 -0.62 -11.73
CA MET A 1 12.01 -1.10 -11.87
C MET A 1 11.13 0.12 -12.12
N GLU A 2 10.02 -0.07 -12.82
CA GLU A 2 9.10 1.02 -13.17
C GLU A 2 7.79 0.87 -12.39
N CYS A 3 7.16 2.00 -12.09
CA CYS A 3 5.86 2.06 -11.47
C CYS A 3 4.83 1.46 -12.42
N HIS A 4 4.08 0.46 -11.95
CA HIS A 4 3.06 -0.21 -12.74
C HIS A 4 1.99 0.75 -13.30
N TYR A 5 1.66 1.82 -12.58
CA TYR A 5 0.57 2.73 -12.94
C TYR A 5 0.97 3.85 -13.91
N CYS A 6 2.19 4.38 -13.81
CA CYS A 6 2.59 5.56 -14.60
C CYS A 6 3.91 5.40 -15.35
N GLY A 7 4.60 4.27 -15.22
CA GLY A 7 5.89 4.02 -15.86
C GLY A 7 7.06 4.86 -15.33
N ARG A 8 6.84 5.77 -14.36
CA ARG A 8 7.93 6.48 -13.68
C ARG A 8 8.83 5.50 -12.91
N PRO A 9 10.08 5.85 -12.58
CA PRO A 9 10.91 5.03 -11.70
C PRO A 9 10.15 4.63 -10.43
N ALA A 10 10.25 3.35 -10.06
CA ALA A 10 9.66 2.87 -8.82
C ALA A 10 10.59 3.15 -7.63
N ASP A 11 10.01 3.69 -6.57
CA ASP A 11 10.68 3.92 -5.28
C ASP A 11 10.53 2.70 -4.36
N MET A 12 9.43 1.95 -4.53
CA MET A 12 9.06 0.80 -3.71
C MET A 12 8.70 -0.41 -4.56
N THR A 13 8.80 -1.59 -3.98
CA THR A 13 8.46 -2.86 -4.63
C THR A 13 7.63 -3.72 -3.71
N ALA A 14 6.51 -4.25 -4.21
CA ALA A 14 5.68 -5.21 -3.50
C ALA A 14 5.78 -6.57 -4.18
N GLU A 15 5.87 -7.64 -3.40
CA GLU A 15 5.88 -9.02 -3.90
C GLU A 15 4.69 -9.79 -3.34
N SER A 16 4.01 -10.55 -4.21
CA SER A 16 2.97 -11.50 -3.78
C SER A 16 2.93 -12.70 -4.73
N GLY A 17 2.99 -13.91 -4.17
CA GLY A 17 2.88 -15.16 -4.93
C GLY A 17 3.90 -15.32 -6.05
N GLY A 18 5.11 -14.74 -5.91
CA GLY A 18 6.15 -14.75 -6.94
C GLY A 18 5.99 -13.67 -8.02
N VAL A 19 5.03 -12.75 -7.87
CA VAL A 19 4.89 -11.56 -8.73
C VAL A 19 5.44 -10.36 -7.99
N THR A 20 6.40 -9.66 -8.59
CA THR A 20 6.97 -8.40 -8.07
C THR A 20 6.46 -7.23 -8.88
N VAL A 21 5.91 -6.21 -8.22
CA VAL A 21 5.43 -4.97 -8.83
C VAL A 21 6.16 -3.76 -8.26
N GLY A 22 6.57 -2.84 -9.14
CA GLY A 22 7.15 -1.56 -8.74
C GLY A 22 6.09 -0.47 -8.59
N LEU A 23 6.23 0.40 -7.59
CA LEU A 23 5.36 1.54 -7.32
C LEU A 23 6.20 2.79 -7.02
N CYS A 24 5.74 3.95 -7.51
CA CYS A 24 6.24 5.24 -7.04
C CYS A 24 5.53 5.64 -5.75
N GLU A 25 6.11 6.61 -5.01
CA GLU A 25 5.53 7.08 -3.73
C GLU A 25 4.05 7.47 -3.83
N ASP A 26 3.69 8.25 -4.86
CA ASP A 26 2.31 8.72 -5.07
C ASP A 26 1.29 7.57 -5.10
N HIS A 27 1.50 6.61 -6.01
CA HIS A 27 0.57 5.49 -6.20
C HIS A 27 0.60 4.50 -5.04
N PHE A 28 1.75 4.33 -4.38
CA PHE A 28 1.79 3.51 -3.18
C PHE A 28 0.90 4.10 -2.09
N ARG A 29 0.95 5.43 -1.90
CA ARG A 29 0.13 6.13 -0.90
C ARG A 29 -1.36 6.04 -1.21
N GLU A 30 -1.76 6.27 -2.47
CA GLU A 30 -3.15 6.09 -2.90
C GLU A 30 -3.65 4.65 -2.65
N ARG A 31 -2.86 3.63 -3.00
CA ARG A 31 -3.26 2.23 -2.76
C ARG A 31 -3.33 1.89 -1.27
N LEU A 32 -2.41 2.43 -0.47
CA LEU A 32 -2.40 2.21 0.97
C LEU A 32 -3.61 2.89 1.64
N ASP A 33 -3.96 4.10 1.21
CA ASP A 33 -5.13 4.81 1.71
C ASP A 33 -6.41 4.05 1.37
N GLU A 34 -6.57 3.57 0.12
CA GLU A 34 -7.70 2.69 -0.28
C GLU A 34 -7.78 1.40 0.55
N LEU A 35 -6.65 0.78 0.89
CA LEU A 35 -6.61 -0.39 1.77
C LEU A 35 -6.95 -0.01 3.22
N SER A 36 -6.55 1.17 3.67
CA SER A 36 -6.83 1.65 5.02
C SER A 36 -8.28 2.04 5.25
N GLU A 37 -8.96 2.47 4.18
CA GLU A 37 -10.40 2.72 4.13
C GLU A 37 -11.21 1.43 3.88
N SER A 38 -10.54 0.31 3.57
CA SER A 38 -11.19 -0.99 3.51
C SER A 38 -11.39 -1.52 4.93
N VAL A 39 -12.61 -2.00 5.22
CA VAL A 39 -13.09 -2.50 6.52
C VAL A 39 -12.09 -3.43 7.24
N ALA A 40 -11.25 -4.14 6.48
CA ALA A 40 -10.20 -5.01 7.02
C ALA A 40 -9.14 -4.28 7.86
N ILE A 41 -8.81 -3.01 7.57
CA ILE A 41 -7.87 -2.22 8.38
C ILE A 41 -8.55 -1.58 9.59
N GLU A 42 -9.84 -1.25 9.52
CA GLU A 42 -10.63 -0.86 10.70
C GLU A 42 -10.70 -2.02 11.71
N GLU A 43 -11.03 -3.23 11.25
CA GLU A 43 -11.03 -4.43 12.12
C GLU A 43 -9.65 -4.72 12.72
N LEU A 44 -8.57 -4.54 11.96
CA LEU A 44 -7.19 -4.67 12.48
C LEU A 44 -6.82 -3.55 13.47
N ARG A 45 -7.33 -2.33 13.31
CA ARG A 45 -7.08 -1.22 14.25
C ARG A 45 -7.82 -1.41 15.58
N ASP A 46 -9.05 -1.91 15.54
CA ASP A 46 -9.80 -2.31 16.74
C ASP A 46 -9.10 -3.46 17.48
N GLU A 47 -8.49 -4.41 16.78
CA GLU A 47 -7.74 -5.50 17.41
C GLU A 47 -6.37 -5.06 17.97
N LEU A 48 -5.75 -4.03 17.39
CA LEU A 48 -4.39 -3.58 17.74
C LEU A 48 -4.33 -2.40 18.75
N ASP A 49 -5.46 -1.86 19.19
CA ASP A 49 -5.57 -0.80 20.22
C ASP A 49 -4.59 0.37 19.97
N ILE A 50 -4.50 0.84 18.72
CA ILE A 50 -3.59 1.94 18.35
C ILE A 50 -4.33 3.27 18.56
N ASP A 51 -4.28 3.77 19.79
CA ASP A 51 -4.66 5.15 20.12
C ASP A 51 -3.74 6.14 19.43
N ARG A 52 -4.31 6.98 18.57
CA ARG A 52 -3.61 8.07 17.89
C ARG A 52 -3.77 9.36 18.71
N ALA A 53 -2.74 9.69 19.49
CA ALA A 53 -2.61 10.97 20.21
C ALA A 53 -2.31 12.15 19.27
#